data_AF-A0A6A5JYV8-F1
#
_entry.id   AF-A0A6A5JYV8-F1
#
_cell.length_a   1.000
_cell.length_b   1.000
_cell.length_c   1.000
_cell.angle_alpha   90.00
_cell.angle_beta   90.00
_cell.angle_gamma   90.00
#
_symmetry.space_group_name_H-M   'P 1'
#
loop_
_entity.id
_entity.type
_entity.pdbx_description
1 polymer ?
#
loop_
_entity_poly.entity_id
_entity_poly.type
_entity_poly.pdbx_seq_one_letter_code
_entity_poly.pdbx_strand_id
1 'polypeptide(L)'
;FYNYTSGRWLYNERLRLAERRRVFDAHQLCSVAAKSIAQSTEELTTLTKIAEGGSYRIFEATFKDGTQVIIRIPYPCTLPLESGIASEVATMEYLRL
;
A
#
# COMPACT_ATOMS: atom_id res chain seq x y z
N PHE A 1 0.02 -11.18 2.33
CA PHE A 1 0.35 -9.74 2.35
C PHE A 1 1.71 -9.37 1.76
N TYR A 2 2.77 -10.18 1.92
CA TYR A 2 4.15 -9.76 1.62
C TYR A 2 4.65 -10.05 0.19
N ASN A 3 4.08 -11.07 -0.47
CA ASN A 3 4.49 -11.52 -1.80
C ASN A 3 3.59 -10.92 -2.89
N TYR A 4 4.18 -10.73 -4.07
CA TYR A 4 3.44 -10.39 -5.28
C TYR A 4 2.70 -11.62 -5.80
N THR A 5 1.43 -11.47 -6.17
CA THR A 5 0.55 -12.57 -6.60
C THR A 5 -0.29 -12.27 -7.84
N SER A 6 -0.30 -11.03 -8.34
CA SER A 6 -1.19 -10.64 -9.45
C SER A 6 -0.71 -11.02 -10.85
N GLY A 7 0.50 -11.56 -11.01
CA GLY A 7 1.06 -11.82 -12.32
C GLY A 7 2.35 -12.62 -12.31
N ARG A 8 2.89 -12.82 -13.50
CA ARG A 8 4.13 -13.56 -13.79
C ARG A 8 5.03 -12.75 -14.72
N TRP A 9 6.32 -13.03 -14.68
CA TRP A 9 7.29 -12.44 -15.62
C TRP A 9 7.81 -13.48 -16.58
N LEU A 10 7.91 -13.11 -17.86
CA LEU A 10 8.50 -13.97 -18.91
C LEU A 10 10.01 -14.18 -18.71
N TYR A 11 10.68 -13.22 -18.06
CA TYR A 11 12.11 -13.24 -17.82
C TYR A 11 12.41 -12.89 -16.36
N ASN A 12 13.42 -13.57 -15.78
CA ASN A 12 13.88 -13.33 -14.41
C ASN A 12 12.78 -13.37 -13.32
N GLU A 13 11.75 -14.20 -13.48
CA GLU A 13 10.59 -14.24 -12.58
C GLU A 13 10.97 -14.32 -11.09
N ARG A 14 11.88 -15.24 -10.75
CA ARG A 14 12.32 -15.40 -9.36
C ARG A 14 12.97 -14.14 -8.80
N LEU A 15 13.74 -13.41 -9.61
CA LEU A 15 14.33 -12.12 -9.24
C LEU A 15 13.26 -11.04 -9.11
N ARG A 16 12.35 -10.92 -10.08
CA ARG A 16 11.27 -9.91 -10.08
C ARG A 16 10.30 -10.08 -8.90
N LEU A 17 10.04 -11.32 -8.48
CA LEU A 17 9.28 -11.65 -7.27
C LEU A 17 10.06 -11.29 -6.00
N ALA A 18 11.35 -11.61 -5.94
CA ALA A 18 12.20 -11.31 -4.78
C ALA A 18 12.33 -9.80 -4.53
N GLU A 19 12.52 -9.02 -5.59
CA GLU A 19 12.59 -7.55 -5.57
C GLU A 19 11.31 -6.88 -5.05
N ARG A 20 10.16 -7.54 -5.22
CA ARG A 20 8.83 -7.06 -4.79
C ARG A 20 8.38 -7.65 -3.46
N ARG A 21 9.13 -8.61 -2.92
CA ARG A 21 8.84 -9.14 -1.59
C ARG A 21 9.21 -8.07 -0.57
N ARG A 22 8.21 -7.66 0.22
CA ARG A 22 8.40 -6.70 1.31
C ARG A 22 7.67 -7.19 2.53
N VAL A 23 8.42 -7.41 3.60
CA VAL A 23 7.88 -7.69 4.93
C VAL A 23 7.69 -6.36 5.65
N PHE A 24 6.56 -6.22 6.32
CA PHE A 24 6.21 -5.05 7.11
C PHE A 24 5.34 -5.51 8.28
N ASP A 25 5.28 -4.69 9.33
CA ASP A 25 4.45 -4.94 10.48
C ASP A 25 2.99 -4.56 10.16
N ALA A 26 2.10 -5.55 10.14
CA ALA A 26 0.69 -5.35 9.86
C ALA A 26 -0.04 -4.58 10.98
N HIS A 27 0.37 -4.74 12.24
CA HIS A 27 -0.21 -3.99 13.35
C HIS A 27 0.17 -2.51 13.30
N GLN A 28 1.43 -2.22 12.99
CA GLN A 28 1.87 -0.83 12.76
C GLN A 28 1.17 -0.22 11.55
N LEU A 29 0.96 -1.00 10.48
CA LEU A 29 0.20 -0.54 9.31
C LEU A 29 -1.23 -0.14 9.69
N CYS A 30 -1.93 -0.99 10.45
CA CYS A 30 -3.27 -0.69 10.96
C CYS A 30 -3.27 0.56 11.86
N SER A 31 -2.26 0.71 12.74
CA SER A 31 -2.14 1.87 13.62
C SER A 31 -1.94 3.17 12.83
N VAL A 32 -1.10 3.16 11.79
CA VAL A 32 -0.89 4.33 10.92
C VAL A 32 -2.17 4.67 10.14
N ALA A 33 -2.88 3.65 9.62
CA ALA A 33 -4.15 3.85 8.93
C ALA A 33 -5.20 4.50 9.86
N ALA A 34 -5.36 3.99 11.08
CA ALA A 34 -6.30 4.55 12.06
C ALA A 34 -5.94 5.99 12.45
N LYS A 35 -4.65 6.27 12.68
CA LYS A 35 -4.17 7.63 12.99
C LYS A 35 -4.45 8.61 11.85
N SER A 36 -4.41 8.18 10.59
CA SER A 36 -4.64 9.05 9.44
C SER A 36 -6.04 9.66 9.38
N ILE A 37 -7.01 9.01 10.03
CA ILE A 37 -8.40 9.46 10.15
C ILE A 37 -8.79 9.78 11.61
N ALA A 38 -7.81 9.98 12.49
CA ALA A 38 -8.00 10.27 13.92
C ALA A 38 -8.85 9.22 14.68
N GLN A 39 -8.72 7.94 14.32
CA GLN A 39 -9.40 6.80 14.98
C GLN A 39 -8.44 5.87 15.72
N SER A 40 -9.00 5.01 16.57
CA SER A 40 -8.28 3.91 17.23
C SER A 40 -8.13 2.70 16.30
N THR A 41 -7.05 1.93 16.46
CA THR A 41 -6.88 0.65 15.75
C THR A 41 -8.00 -0.34 16.07
N GLU A 42 -8.65 -0.22 17.23
CA GLU A 42 -9.80 -1.05 17.65
C GLU A 42 -11.06 -0.83 16.81
N GLU A 43 -11.14 0.27 16.07
CA GLU A 43 -12.23 0.59 15.15
C GLU A 43 -12.03 -0.03 13.77
N LEU A 44 -10.83 -0.52 13.45
CA LEU A 44 -10.54 -1.19 12.19
C LEU A 44 -11.16 -2.59 12.20
N THR A 45 -11.99 -2.88 11.20
CA THR A 45 -12.69 -4.16 11.04
C THR A 45 -11.98 -5.09 10.07
N THR A 46 -11.48 -4.56 8.95
CA THR A 46 -10.82 -5.36 7.92
C THR A 46 -9.60 -4.65 7.36
N LEU A 47 -8.58 -5.43 7.02
CA LEU A 47 -7.43 -5.00 6.23
C LEU A 47 -7.27 -5.99 5.07
N THR A 48 -7.55 -5.54 3.85
CA THR A 48 -7.58 -6.39 2.67
C THR A 48 -6.62 -5.89 1.62
N LYS A 49 -5.83 -6.78 1.01
CA LYS A 49 -5.07 -6.43 -0.20
C LYS A 49 -6.03 -6.40 -1.38
N ILE A 50 -6.36 -5.21 -1.88
CA ILE A 50 -7.34 -5.04 -2.96
C ILE A 50 -6.72 -5.06 -4.35
N ALA A 51 -5.45 -4.64 -4.47
CA ALA A 51 -4.75 -4.59 -5.74
C ALA A 51 -3.23 -4.60 -5.54
N GLU A 52 -2.51 -4.93 -6.60
CA GLU A 52 -1.09 -4.65 -6.69
C GLU A 52 -0.65 -4.54 -8.15
N GLY A 53 0.28 -3.63 -8.42
CA GLY A 53 0.74 -3.28 -9.76
C GLY A 53 2.26 -3.39 -9.92
N GLY A 54 2.83 -2.59 -10.81
CA GLY A 54 4.28 -2.55 -11.03
C GLY A 54 5.05 -1.89 -9.90
N SER A 55 4.43 -0.91 -9.22
CA SER A 55 5.11 0.01 -8.29
C SER A 55 4.64 -0.10 -6.84
N TYR A 56 3.34 -0.36 -6.62
CA TYR A 56 2.74 -0.39 -5.29
C TYR A 56 1.93 -1.67 -5.07
N ARG A 57 1.88 -2.08 -3.80
CA ARG A 57 0.84 -2.94 -3.25
C ARG A 57 -0.20 -2.07 -2.56
N ILE A 58 -1.47 -2.36 -2.81
CA ILE A 58 -2.59 -1.53 -2.35
C ILE A 58 -3.45 -2.34 -1.40
N PHE A 59 -3.71 -1.76 -0.24
CA PHE A 59 -4.61 -2.30 0.77
C PHE A 59 -5.75 -1.32 1.01
N GLU A 60 -6.88 -1.87 1.44
CA GLU A 60 -8.00 -1.13 1.98
C GLU A 60 -8.15 -1.52 3.46
N ALA A 61 -8.22 -0.51 4.32
CA ALA A 61 -8.64 -0.66 5.70
C ALA A 61 -10.05 -0.10 5.86
N THR A 62 -10.96 -0.90 6.41
CA THR A 62 -12.37 -0.51 6.63
C THR A 62 -12.64 -0.44 8.12
N PHE A 63 -13.29 0.64 8.57
CA PHE A 63 -13.59 0.91 9.98
C PHE A 63 -15.07 0.65 10.30
N LYS A 64 -15.43 0.54 11.59
CA LYS A 64 -16.80 0.21 12.04
C LYS A 64 -17.84 1.23 11.58
N ASP A 65 -17.46 2.48 11.42
CA ASP A 65 -18.30 3.57 10.93
C ASP A 65 -18.50 3.57 9.39
N GLY A 66 -17.86 2.62 8.70
CA GLY A 66 -17.88 2.52 7.24
C GLY A 66 -16.79 3.34 6.54
N THR A 67 -15.96 4.09 7.27
CA THR A 67 -14.83 4.82 6.70
C THR A 67 -13.83 3.84 6.09
N GLN A 68 -13.28 4.20 4.91
CA GLN A 68 -12.30 3.41 4.19
C GLN A 68 -11.02 4.20 3.97
N VAL A 69 -9.87 3.55 4.20
CA VAL A 69 -8.54 4.11 3.99
C VAL A 69 -7.79 3.26 2.97
N ILE A 70 -7.34 3.90 1.89
CA ILE A 70 -6.48 3.27 0.89
C ILE A 70 -5.01 3.45 1.29
N ILE A 71 -4.32 2.33 1.42
CA ILE A 71 -2.93 2.25 1.86
C ILE A 71 -2.09 1.77 0.69
N ARG A 72 -1.10 2.57 0.28
CA ARG A 72 -0.20 2.25 -0.83
C ARG A 72 1.20 1.99 -0.29
N ILE A 73 1.68 0.75 -0.40
CA ILE A 73 3.02 0.35 0.02
C ILE A 73 3.88 0.16 -1.23
N PRO A 74 4.91 0.99 -1.45
CA PRO A 74 5.76 0.83 -2.61
C PRO A 74 6.66 -0.40 -2.52
N TYR A 75 7.04 -0.92 -3.67
CA TYR A 75 8.02 -1.99 -3.73
C TYR A 75 9.45 -1.46 -3.50
N PRO A 76 10.33 -2.24 -2.83
CA PRO A 76 11.72 -1.84 -2.64
C PRO A 76 12.46 -1.51 -3.94
N CYS A 77 12.05 -2.11 -5.06
CA CYS A 77 12.68 -1.92 -6.37
C CYS A 77 12.25 -0.66 -7.12
N THR A 78 11.36 0.18 -6.59
CA THR A 78 10.94 1.43 -7.24
C THR A 78 11.80 2.58 -6.72
N LEU A 79 12.71 3.08 -7.55
CA LEU A 79 13.62 4.18 -7.25
C LEU A 79 13.31 5.42 -8.12
N PRO A 80 13.47 6.66 -7.60
CA PRO A 80 13.59 7.03 -6.18
C PRO A 80 12.21 7.06 -5.50
N LEU A 81 12.11 6.39 -4.36
CA LEU A 81 10.84 6.18 -3.65
C LEU A 81 10.15 7.50 -3.26
N GLU A 82 10.91 8.40 -2.68
CA GLU A 82 10.40 9.65 -2.11
C GLU A 82 9.85 10.57 -3.20
N SER A 83 10.57 10.68 -4.33
CA SER A 83 10.12 11.48 -5.48
C SER A 83 8.84 10.93 -6.10
N GLY A 84 8.69 9.60 -6.17
CA GLY A 84 7.49 8.96 -6.69
C GLY A 84 6.26 9.25 -5.81
N ILE A 85 6.40 9.10 -4.49
CA ILE A 85 5.32 9.38 -3.54
C ILE A 85 4.98 10.88 -3.54
N ALA A 86 5.98 11.75 -3.49
CA ALA A 86 5.78 13.19 -3.48
C ALA A 86 5.07 13.68 -4.77
N SER A 87 5.48 13.19 -5.93
CA SER A 87 4.85 13.52 -7.21
C SER A 87 3.40 13.03 -7.28
N GLU A 88 3.12 11.85 -6.73
CA GLU A 88 1.77 11.30 -6.67
C GLU A 88 0.86 12.13 -5.76
N VAL A 89 1.33 12.49 -4.56
CA VAL A 89 0.60 13.36 -3.62
C VAL A 89 0.36 14.73 -4.25
N ALA A 90 1.38 15.36 -4.84
CA ALA A 90 1.25 16.65 -5.51
C ALA A 90 0.20 16.62 -6.63
N THR A 91 0.16 15.53 -7.40
CA THR A 91 -0.86 15.35 -8.45
C THR A 91 -2.26 15.18 -7.87
N MET A 92 -2.41 14.39 -6.80
CA MET A 92 -3.70 14.23 -6.13
C MET A 92 -4.22 15.52 -5.52
N GLU A 93 -3.33 16.33 -4.90
CA GLU A 93 -3.67 17.66 -4.39
C GLU A 93 -4.08 18.59 -5.53
N TYR A 94 -3.35 18.60 -6.63
CA TYR A 94 -3.70 19.40 -7.81
C TYR A 94 -5.08 19.05 -8.38
N LEU A 95 -5.44 17.75 -8.41
CA LEU A 95 -6.74 17.28 -8.91
C LEU A 95 -7.92 17.54 -7.94
N ARG A 96 -7.66 17.96 -6.70
CA ARG A 96 -8.68 18.30 -5.71
C ARG A 96 -9.08 19.78 -5.73
N LEU A 97 -8.33 20.62 -6.45
CA LEU A 97 -8.68 22.01 -6.73
C LEU A 97 -9.94 22.08 -7.60
#